data_AF-F3UUH8-F1
#
_entry.id   AF-F3UUH8-F1
#
_cell.length_a   1.000
_cell.length_b   1.000
_cell.length_c   1.000
_cell.angle_alpha   90.00
_cell.angle_beta   90.00
_cell.angle_gamma   90.00
#
_symmetry.space_group_name_H-M   'P 1'
#
loop_
_entity.id
_entity.type
_entity.pdbx_description
1 polymer ?
#
loop_
_entity_poly.entity_id
_entity_poly.type
_entity_poly.pdbx_seq_one_letter_code
_entity_poly.pdbx_strand_id
1 'polypeptide(L)'
;MDHPFDLNPSRNQAGTLYHPASGRRLTIETQAPCLVIYSANCVDDSVQFDGKSMIQHNGLALEAQALPDAIHSSQQSDVILKAGQIFTSRTVYFADVKATL
;
A
#
# COMPACT_ATOMS: atom_id res chain seq x y z
N MET A 1 0.79 -6.20 11.50
CA MET A 1 -0.43 -6.17 10.65
C MET A 1 -0.09 -6.65 9.26
N ASP A 2 -1.03 -7.35 8.64
CA ASP A 2 -0.90 -7.96 7.31
C ASP A 2 -2.31 -8.15 6.74
N HIS A 3 -2.97 -7.04 6.39
CA HIS A 3 -4.40 -7.06 6.08
C HIS A 3 -4.76 -6.12 4.93
N PRO A 4 -5.79 -6.50 4.13
CA PRO A 4 -6.44 -5.60 3.20
C PRO A 4 -7.35 -4.61 3.91
N PHE A 5 -7.36 -3.37 3.43
CA PHE A 5 -8.35 -2.36 3.75
C PHE A 5 -9.13 -2.02 2.48
N ASP A 6 -10.44 -2.25 2.52
CA ASP A 6 -11.36 -1.85 1.45
C ASP A 6 -11.55 -0.34 1.46
N LEU A 7 -11.19 0.33 0.36
CA LEU A 7 -11.17 1.77 0.25
C LEU A 7 -12.52 2.29 -0.24
N ASN A 8 -12.94 3.41 0.33
CA ASN A 8 -14.16 4.08 -0.13
C ASN A 8 -13.89 4.78 -1.48
N PRO A 9 -14.57 4.39 -2.58
CA PRO A 9 -14.29 4.92 -3.92
C PRO A 9 -14.69 6.40 -4.08
N SER A 10 -15.45 6.98 -3.14
CA SER A 10 -15.74 8.42 -3.10
C SER A 10 -14.57 9.27 -2.59
N ARG A 11 -13.47 8.64 -2.17
CA ARG A 11 -12.27 9.30 -1.66
C ARG A 11 -11.07 8.97 -2.54
N ASN A 12 -10.40 9.99 -3.06
CA ASN A 12 -9.18 9.80 -3.85
C ASN A 12 -7.96 9.44 -2.97
N GLN A 13 -8.00 9.80 -1.68
CA GLN A 13 -6.91 9.56 -0.74
C GLN A 13 -7.13 8.24 0.00
N ALA A 14 -6.21 7.29 -0.17
CA ALA A 14 -6.20 5.99 0.50
C ALA A 14 -5.70 6.09 1.94
N GLY A 15 -4.76 7.00 2.21
CA GLY A 15 -4.23 7.17 3.56
C GLY A 15 -3.05 8.12 3.65
N THR A 16 -2.53 8.27 4.87
CA THR A 16 -1.34 9.06 5.17
C THR A 16 -0.48 8.29 6.16
N LEU A 17 0.81 8.16 5.86
CA LEU A 17 1.83 7.69 6.79
C LEU A 17 2.63 8.90 7.30
N TYR A 18 2.77 9.04 8.61
CA TYR A 18 3.49 10.13 9.24
C TYR A 18 4.51 9.58 10.23
N HIS A 19 5.76 10.04 10.14
CA HIS A 19 6.80 9.75 11.11
C HIS A 19 7.07 11.01 11.95
N PRO A 20 6.58 11.07 13.20
CA PRO A 20 6.64 12.28 14.02
C PRO A 20 8.04 12.83 14.23
N ALA A 21 9.02 11.95 14.51
CA ALA A 21 10.37 12.38 14.88
C ALA A 21 11.13 13.06 13.73
N SER A 22 10.80 12.76 12.47
CA SER A 22 11.42 13.44 11.32
C SER A 22 10.50 14.43 10.61
N GLY A 23 9.24 14.57 11.05
CA GLY A 23 8.22 15.35 10.35
C GLY A 23 7.84 14.85 8.96
N ARG A 24 8.40 13.71 8.51
CA ARG A 24 8.19 13.18 7.15
C ARG A 24 6.79 12.60 7.05
N ARG A 25 6.11 12.89 5.96
CA ARG A 25 4.78 12.39 5.67
C ARG A 25 4.69 11.90 4.24
N LEU A 26 3.93 10.83 4.06
CA LEU A 26 3.58 10.25 2.77
C LEU A 26 2.05 10.24 2.66
N THR A 27 1.50 10.93 1.67
CA THR A 27 0.08 10.84 1.33
C THR A 27 -0.09 9.93 0.13
N ILE A 28 -1.04 8.99 0.22
CA ILE A 28 -1.26 7.95 -0.78
C ILE A 28 -2.60 8.23 -1.46
N GLU A 29 -2.55 8.38 -2.77
CA GLU A 29 -3.74 8.42 -3.63
C GLU A 29 -3.70 7.23 -4.57
N THR A 30 -4.83 6.56 -4.80
CA THR A 30 -4.88 5.42 -5.71
C THR A 30 -6.24 5.27 -6.36
N GLN A 31 -6.24 4.68 -7.56
CA GLN A 31 -7.44 4.21 -8.25
C GLN A 31 -7.80 2.77 -7.87
N ALA A 32 -6.93 2.07 -7.13
CA ALA A 32 -7.20 0.72 -6.69
C ALA A 32 -8.25 0.70 -5.56
N PRO A 33 -9.11 -0.34 -5.47
CA PRO A 33 -10.14 -0.42 -4.44
C PRO A 33 -9.61 -0.83 -3.07
N CYS A 34 -8.38 -1.35 -2.97
CA CYS A 34 -7.81 -1.86 -1.73
C CYS A 34 -6.40 -1.33 -1.48
N LEU A 35 -6.08 -1.11 -0.22
CA LEU A 35 -4.71 -0.95 0.26
C LEU A 35 -4.39 -2.08 1.25
N VAL A 36 -3.47 -2.97 0.88
CA VAL A 36 -2.90 -3.93 1.83
C VAL A 36 -1.76 -3.26 2.60
N ILE A 37 -1.78 -3.43 3.92
CA ILE A 37 -0.73 -2.93 4.81
C ILE A 37 -0.06 -4.13 5.49
N TYR A 38 1.20 -4.34 5.12
CA TYR A 38 2.07 -5.31 5.77
C TYR A 38 3.15 -4.58 6.57
N SER A 39 3.25 -4.88 7.87
CA SER A 39 4.19 -4.22 8.77
C SER A 39 5.44 -5.04 9.05
N ALA A 40 5.98 -5.76 8.06
CA ALA A 40 7.23 -6.51 8.21
C ALA A 40 7.21 -7.49 9.41
N ASN A 41 6.14 -8.27 9.56
CA ASN A 41 5.96 -9.19 10.70
C ASN A 41 6.92 -10.40 10.63
N CYS A 42 7.32 -10.79 9.42
CA CYS A 42 8.19 -11.92 9.11
C CYS A 42 9.34 -11.42 8.25
N VAL A 43 10.53 -11.30 8.84
CA VAL A 43 11.77 -10.91 8.16
C VAL A 43 12.89 -11.83 8.62
N ASP A 44 13.91 -11.99 7.78
CA ASP A 44 15.13 -12.73 8.12
C ASP A 44 16.38 -11.92 7.74
N ASP A 45 17.55 -12.45 8.12
CA ASP A 45 18.85 -11.81 7.89
C ASP A 45 19.26 -11.73 6.41
N SER A 46 18.49 -12.33 5.48
CA SER A 46 18.76 -12.19 4.05
C SER A 46 18.39 -10.80 3.52
N VAL A 47 17.50 -10.08 4.22
CA VAL A 47 17.09 -8.73 3.84
C VAL A 47 18.01 -7.71 4.51
N GLN A 48 18.86 -7.08 3.71
CA GLN A 48 19.82 -6.08 4.17
C GLN A 48 19.43 -4.68 3.66
N PHE A 49 19.36 -3.71 4.57
CA PHE A 49 19.16 -2.29 4.27
C PHE A 49 20.29 -1.47 4.90
N ASP A 50 21.03 -0.73 4.06
CA ASP A 50 22.16 0.11 4.50
C ASP A 50 23.16 -0.63 5.40
N GLY A 51 23.51 -1.86 4.99
CA GLY A 51 24.45 -2.73 5.71
C GLY A 51 23.92 -3.32 7.02
N LYS A 52 22.61 -3.23 7.30
CA LYS A 52 21.97 -3.80 8.48
C LYS A 52 20.86 -4.75 8.09
N SER A 53 20.74 -5.86 8.82
CA SER A 53 19.58 -6.76 8.69
C SER A 53 18.29 -6.01 8.97
N MET A 54 17.24 -6.36 8.23
CA MET A 54 15.88 -5.95 8.53
C MET A 54 15.46 -6.56 9.87
N ILE A 55 14.82 -5.76 10.72
CA ILE A 55 14.23 -6.25 11.97
C ILE A 55 12.73 -6.18 11.87
N GLN A 56 12.05 -7.08 12.57
CA GLN A 56 10.60 -7.14 12.59
C GLN A 56 9.99 -5.75 12.90
N HIS A 57 9.01 -5.35 12.08
CA HIS A 57 8.31 -4.05 12.17
C HIS A 57 9.12 -2.79 11.84
N ASN A 58 10.31 -2.89 11.24
CA ASN A 58 11.08 -1.70 10.84
C ASN A 58 10.68 -1.09 9.48
N GLY A 59 9.58 -1.56 8.89
CA GLY A 59 9.10 -1.10 7.60
C GLY A 59 7.62 -1.38 7.40
N LEU A 60 7.03 -0.69 6.43
CA LEU A 60 5.66 -0.90 6.00
C LEU A 60 5.66 -1.08 4.48
N ALA A 61 5.00 -2.13 4.00
CA ALA A 61 4.53 -2.19 2.62
C ALA A 61 3.13 -1.60 2.54
N LEU A 62 2.90 -0.77 1.52
CA LEU A 62 1.67 -0.03 1.28
C LEU A 62 1.20 -0.35 -0.14
N GLU A 63 0.44 -1.44 -0.28
CA GLU A 63 0.20 -2.14 -1.54
C GLU A 63 -1.20 -1.82 -2.06
N ALA A 64 -1.27 -0.92 -3.05
CA ALA A 64 -2.54 -0.56 -3.69
C ALA A 64 -2.90 -1.58 -4.77
N GLN A 65 -4.02 -2.29 -4.59
CA GLN A 65 -4.39 -3.43 -5.43
C GLN A 65 -5.90 -3.73 -5.41
N ALA A 66 -6.32 -4.77 -6.14
CA ALA A 66 -7.62 -5.39 -5.95
C ALA A 66 -7.69 -6.11 -4.59
N LEU A 67 -8.89 -6.39 -4.10
CA LEU A 67 -9.05 -7.19 -2.88
C LEU A 67 -8.37 -8.56 -3.04
N PRO A 68 -7.61 -9.03 -2.03
CA PRO A 68 -7.08 -10.39 -2.03
C PRO A 68 -8.20 -11.41 -2.21
N ASP A 69 -7.91 -12.49 -2.94
CA ASP A 69 -8.85 -13.57 -3.26
C ASP A 69 -10.11 -13.13 -4.06
N ALA A 70 -10.11 -11.94 -4.66
CA ALA A 70 -11.25 -11.44 -5.44
C ALA A 70 -11.72 -12.42 -6.53
N ILE A 71 -10.80 -13.19 -7.12
CA ILE A 71 -11.10 -14.20 -8.16
C ILE A 71 -12.07 -15.30 -7.68
N HIS A 72 -12.13 -15.60 -6.38
CA HIS A 72 -13.04 -16.59 -5.80
C HIS A 72 -14.25 -15.95 -5.09
N SER A 73 -14.47 -14.65 -5.30
CA SER A 73 -15.54 -13.87 -4.68
C SER A 73 -16.54 -13.34 -5.73
N SER A 74 -17.55 -12.59 -5.27
CA SER A 74 -18.43 -11.85 -6.18
C SER A 74 -17.74 -10.74 -6.98
N GLN A 75 -16.50 -10.38 -6.65
CA GLN A 75 -15.67 -9.38 -7.37
C GLN A 75 -14.77 -10.00 -8.44
N GLN A 76 -14.97 -11.29 -8.78
CA GLN A 76 -14.16 -12.00 -9.77
C GLN A 76 -14.04 -11.26 -11.11
N SER A 77 -15.10 -10.58 -11.55
CA SER A 77 -15.11 -9.79 -12.79
C SER A 77 -14.07 -8.66 -12.80
N ASP A 78 -13.71 -8.15 -11.62
CA ASP A 78 -12.89 -6.94 -11.48
C ASP A 78 -11.40 -7.25 -11.62
N VAL A 79 -11.03 -8.53 -11.55
CA VAL A 79 -9.64 -9.02 -11.65
C VAL A 79 -9.37 -9.89 -12.88
N ILE A 80 -10.35 -10.03 -13.78
CA ILE A 80 -10.17 -10.75 -15.06
C ILE A 80 -9.92 -9.74 -16.18
N LEU A 81 -8.73 -9.81 -16.79
CA LEU A 81 -8.41 -9.08 -18.01
C LEU A 81 -8.59 -9.99 -19.24
N LYS A 82 -9.55 -9.69 -20.11
CA LYS A 82 -9.79 -10.48 -21.34
C LYS A 82 -8.85 -10.05 -22.46
N ALA A 83 -8.66 -10.95 -23.44
CA ALA A 83 -7.88 -10.65 -24.63
C ALA A 83 -8.36 -9.37 -25.32
N GLY A 84 -7.43 -8.47 -25.62
CA GLY A 84 -7.70 -7.18 -26.26
C GLY A 84 -8.15 -6.06 -25.30
N GLN A 85 -8.37 -6.33 -24.01
CA GLN A 85 -8.66 -5.29 -23.03
C GLN A 85 -7.37 -4.65 -22.50
N ILE A 86 -7.46 -3.37 -22.14
CA ILE A 86 -6.39 -2.62 -21.48
C ILE A 86 -6.78 -2.42 -20.02
N PHE A 87 -5.89 -2.82 -19.12
CA PHE A 87 -5.99 -2.48 -17.70
C PHE A 87 -5.08 -1.30 -17.38
N THR A 88 -5.58 -0.37 -16.58
CA THR A 88 -4.79 0.73 -16.02
C THR A 88 -5.14 0.88 -14.54
N SER A 89 -4.11 1.14 -13.74
CA SER A 89 -4.29 1.59 -12.36
C SER A 89 -3.18 2.59 -12.05
N ARG A 90 -3.50 3.62 -11.26
CA ARG A 90 -2.56 4.66 -10.85
C ARG A 90 -2.53 4.78 -9.35
N THR A 91 -1.33 4.79 -8.80
CA THR A 91 -1.05 5.12 -7.41
C THR A 91 -0.02 6.24 -7.37
N VAL A 92 -0.22 7.21 -6.47
CA VAL A 92 0.73 8.30 -6.23
C VAL A 92 1.09 8.34 -4.77
N TYR A 93 2.39 8.51 -4.53
CA TYR A 93 2.94 8.76 -3.22
C TYR A 93 3.48 10.18 -3.19
N PHE A 94 2.80 11.06 -2.47
CA PHE A 94 3.25 12.43 -2.26
C PHE A 94 4.05 12.50 -0.96
N ALA A 95 5.36 12.70 -1.09
CA ALA A 95 6.25 12.85 0.04
C ALA A 95 6.43 14.34 0.38
N ASP A 96 6.19 14.70 1.63
CA ASP A 96 6.46 16.04 2.15
C ASP A 96 6.98 16.00 3.60
N VAL A 97 7.25 17.19 4.14
CA VAL A 97 7.59 17.39 5.56
C VAL A 97 6.53 18.31 6.15
N LYS A 98 5.88 17.87 7.22
CA LYS A 98 4.89 18.68 7.93
C LYS A 98 5.63 19.83 8.62
N ALA A 99 5.28 21.07 8.26
CA ALA A 99 5.85 22.25 8.90
C ALA A 99 5.53 22.22 10.41
N THR A 100 6.58 22.34 11.23
CA THR A 100 6.44 22.60 12.65
C THR A 100 6.20 24.11 12.81
N LEU A 101 5.06 24.48 13.41
CA LEU A 101 4.81 25.85 13.87
C LEU A 101 5.69 26.17 15.08
#